data_AF-A0A5C4PPQ2-F1
#
_entry.id   AF-A0A5C4PPQ2-F1
#
_cell.length_a   1.000
_cell.length_b   1.000
_cell.length_c   1.000
_cell.angle_alpha   90.00
_cell.angle_beta   90.00
_cell.angle_gamma   90.00
#
_symmetry.space_group_name_H-M   'P 1'
#
loop_
_entity.id
_entity.type
_entity.pdbx_description
1 polymer ?
#
loop_
_entity_poly.entity_id
_entity_poly.type
_entity_poly.pdbx_seq_one_letter_code
_entity_poly.pdbx_strand_id
1 'polypeptide(L)'
;MVQDTRPFTEQDHAILQSYLAVVDGVAALIGEHCEIVLHSLEDLQRSAIYIANGHNTNRKVGSPITDLALSSLHHMQTDNVSKPYFTKAKGNLLMKSVTIAIRNREKRIIGLLCINMNLDAPLSQVIHALIPTGTQPELSAAVNFANSVEDLVSQTVERTIEEINADGSVANNSKNKQIVTSLFEKGIFDIKDAIHQVAERLDISRHTVYLYIRQIKQDDSPEV
;
A
#
# COMPACT_ATOMS: atom_id res chain seq x y z
N MET A 1 -12.95 -32.67 -5.41
CA MET A 1 -11.82 -31.99 -6.10
C MET A 1 -10.73 -31.66 -5.10
N VAL A 2 -10.14 -32.71 -4.52
CA VAL A 2 -9.08 -32.61 -3.50
C VAL A 2 -7.76 -32.54 -4.25
N GLN A 3 -7.05 -31.43 -4.04
CA GLN A 3 -5.66 -31.16 -4.42
C GLN A 3 -5.30 -31.42 -5.89
N ASP A 4 -5.30 -30.34 -6.66
CA ASP A 4 -4.48 -30.25 -7.87
C ASP A 4 -3.00 -30.43 -7.45
N THR A 5 -2.43 -31.61 -7.72
CA THR A 5 -1.07 -32.00 -7.31
C THR A 5 0.00 -31.48 -8.27
N ARG A 6 -0.35 -30.62 -9.23
CA ARG A 6 0.64 -30.02 -10.12
C ARG A 6 1.65 -29.20 -9.31
N PRO A 7 2.96 -29.37 -9.53
CA PRO A 7 3.97 -28.58 -8.84
C PRO A 7 3.76 -27.09 -9.14
N PHE A 8 4.17 -26.23 -8.22
CA PHE A 8 4.10 -24.79 -8.45
C PHE A 8 5.20 -24.38 -9.43
N THR A 9 4.85 -23.43 -10.29
CA THR A 9 5.78 -22.84 -11.25
C THR A 9 6.57 -21.70 -10.61
N GLU A 10 7.67 -21.25 -11.22
CA GLU A 10 8.37 -20.03 -10.77
C GLU A 10 7.43 -18.82 -10.71
N GLN A 11 6.45 -18.77 -11.61
CA GLN A 11 5.45 -17.70 -11.61
C GLN A 11 4.55 -17.75 -10.36
N ASP A 12 4.12 -18.94 -9.94
CA ASP A 12 3.31 -19.10 -8.73
C ASP A 12 4.09 -18.60 -7.50
N HIS A 13 5.39 -18.94 -7.41
CA HIS A 13 6.29 -18.46 -6.36
C HIS A 13 6.44 -16.94 -6.39
N ALA A 14 6.65 -16.34 -7.57
CA ALA A 14 6.77 -14.89 -7.72
C ALA A 14 5.47 -14.16 -7.30
N ILE A 15 4.30 -14.73 -7.61
CA ILE A 15 3.01 -14.19 -7.14
C ILE A 15 2.98 -14.22 -5.61
N LEU A 16 3.24 -15.35 -4.97
CA LEU A 16 3.25 -15.46 -3.50
C LEU A 16 4.27 -14.52 -2.86
N GLN A 17 5.45 -14.37 -3.47
CA GLN A 17 6.50 -13.47 -2.98
C GLN A 17 6.04 -12.01 -2.99
N SER A 18 5.23 -11.60 -3.98
CA SER A 18 4.71 -10.23 -4.03
C SER A 18 3.75 -9.89 -2.88
N TYR A 19 3.18 -10.89 -2.20
CA TYR A 19 2.32 -10.70 -1.03
C TYR A 19 3.10 -10.50 0.28
N LEU A 20 4.42 -10.71 0.35
CA LEU A 20 5.20 -10.45 1.58
C LEU A 20 5.06 -8.99 2.02
N ALA A 21 5.22 -8.05 1.07
CA ALA A 21 5.05 -6.62 1.35
C ALA A 21 3.61 -6.26 1.75
N VAL A 22 2.61 -6.98 1.25
CA VAL A 22 1.20 -6.81 1.65
C VAL A 22 1.00 -7.24 3.09
N VAL A 23 1.60 -8.36 3.50
CA VAL A 23 1.56 -8.83 4.89
C VAL A 23 2.15 -7.78 5.84
N ASP A 24 3.33 -7.25 5.52
CA ASP A 24 3.97 -6.23 6.35
C ASP A 24 3.19 -4.92 6.36
N GLY A 25 2.74 -4.44 5.20
CA GLY A 25 2.03 -3.16 5.07
C GLY A 25 0.69 -3.15 5.80
N VAL A 26 -0.11 -4.21 5.67
CA VAL A 26 -1.42 -4.29 6.35
C VAL A 26 -1.23 -4.47 7.86
N ALA A 27 -0.23 -5.25 8.29
CA ALA A 27 0.07 -5.41 9.71
C ALA A 27 0.59 -4.11 10.35
N ALA A 28 1.43 -3.35 9.63
CA ALA A 28 1.92 -2.06 10.08
C ALA A 28 0.80 -1.02 10.22
N LEU A 29 -0.19 -1.05 9.31
CA LEU A 29 -1.34 -0.15 9.35
C LEU A 29 -2.30 -0.46 10.51
N ILE A 30 -2.63 -1.73 10.74
CA ILE A 30 -3.64 -2.12 11.74
C ILE A 30 -3.01 -2.26 13.14
N GLY A 31 -1.73 -2.63 13.23
CA GLY A 31 -1.01 -2.81 14.46
C GLY A 31 -0.93 -4.27 14.94
N GLU A 32 -0.34 -4.45 16.13
CA GLU A 32 0.11 -5.75 16.64
C GLU A 32 -1.00 -6.78 16.89
N HIS A 33 -2.24 -6.34 17.06
CA HIS A 33 -3.40 -7.21 17.32
C HIS A 33 -4.03 -7.78 16.04
N CYS A 34 -3.53 -7.42 14.86
CA CYS A 34 -3.91 -8.00 13.60
C CYS A 34 -2.83 -8.96 13.12
N GLU A 35 -3.12 -10.26 13.20
CA GLU A 35 -2.27 -11.31 12.65
C GLU A 35 -2.57 -11.51 11.17
N ILE A 36 -1.53 -11.54 10.36
CA ILE A 36 -1.64 -11.81 8.93
C ILE A 36 -0.76 -12.99 8.59
N VAL A 37 -1.36 -14.02 7.99
CA VAL A 37 -0.68 -15.27 7.65
C VAL A 37 -0.81 -15.51 6.16
N LEU A 38 0.32 -15.54 5.46
CA LEU A 38 0.40 -15.97 4.08
C LEU A 38 0.69 -17.46 4.03
N HIS A 39 -0.19 -18.20 3.38
CA HIS A 39 -0.07 -19.63 3.15
C HIS A 39 0.27 -19.93 1.69
N SER A 40 1.27 -20.78 1.45
CA SER A 40 1.43 -21.56 0.22
C SER A 40 0.62 -22.85 0.35
N LEU A 41 -0.08 -23.24 -0.72
CA LEU A 41 -0.80 -24.52 -0.78
C LEU A 41 0.04 -25.67 -1.34
N GLU A 42 1.34 -25.45 -1.57
CA GLU A 42 2.26 -26.47 -2.07
C GLU A 42 2.52 -27.59 -1.05
N ASP A 43 2.72 -27.22 0.22
CA ASP A 43 2.82 -28.16 1.35
C ASP A 43 1.89 -27.71 2.48
N LEU A 44 0.76 -28.42 2.66
CA LEU A 44 -0.21 -28.09 3.69
C LEU A 44 0.32 -28.25 5.13
N GLN A 45 1.32 -29.11 5.34
CA GLN A 45 1.95 -29.29 6.66
C GLN A 45 2.87 -28.13 7.03
N ARG A 46 3.38 -27.41 6.02
CA ARG A 46 4.26 -26.24 6.17
C ARG A 46 3.76 -25.03 5.39
N SER A 47 2.44 -24.88 5.37
CA SER A 47 1.79 -23.91 4.48
C SER A 47 2.13 -22.46 4.81
N ALA A 48 2.29 -22.10 6.09
CA ALA A 48 2.53 -20.70 6.46
C ALA A 48 3.95 -20.27 6.06
N ILE A 49 4.08 -19.56 4.95
CA ILE A 49 5.39 -19.13 4.41
C ILE A 49 5.83 -17.76 4.93
N TYR A 50 4.89 -16.93 5.37
CA TYR A 50 5.18 -15.62 5.94
C TYR A 50 4.08 -15.19 6.93
N ILE A 51 4.47 -14.56 8.04
CA ILE A 51 3.55 -14.21 9.14
C ILE A 51 3.95 -12.87 9.75
N ALA A 52 3.00 -11.95 9.83
CA ALA A 52 3.07 -10.78 10.70
C ALA A 52 2.21 -11.01 11.95
N ASN A 53 2.72 -10.57 13.12
CA ASN A 53 2.03 -10.65 14.41
C ASN A 53 1.56 -12.06 14.82
N GLY A 54 2.32 -13.10 14.46
CA GLY A 54 2.01 -14.51 14.77
C GLY A 54 1.94 -14.86 16.26
N HIS A 55 2.33 -13.93 17.15
CA HIS A 55 2.21 -14.08 18.60
C HIS A 55 0.74 -14.20 19.04
N ASN A 56 -0.22 -13.64 18.29
CA ASN A 56 -1.66 -13.73 18.61
C ASN A 56 -2.16 -15.18 18.65
N THR A 57 -1.65 -16.05 17.77
CA THR A 57 -2.03 -17.47 17.74
C THR A 57 -0.87 -18.43 18.04
N ASN A 58 0.30 -17.90 18.39
CA ASN A 58 1.58 -18.61 18.53
C ASN A 58 2.02 -19.36 17.26
N ARG A 59 1.63 -18.87 16.08
CA ARG A 59 2.09 -19.40 14.80
C ARG A 59 3.47 -18.89 14.46
N LYS A 60 4.21 -19.72 13.73
CA LYS A 60 5.51 -19.40 13.14
C LYS A 60 5.53 -19.82 11.68
N VAL A 61 6.46 -19.27 10.90
CA VAL A 61 6.72 -19.76 9.53
C VAL A 61 6.95 -21.29 9.58
N GLY A 62 6.34 -22.00 8.64
CA GLY A 62 6.26 -23.46 8.60
C GLY A 62 5.09 -24.07 9.38
N SER A 63 4.20 -23.26 9.98
CA SER A 63 2.99 -23.79 10.62
C SER A 63 2.04 -24.42 9.57
N PRO A 64 1.32 -25.50 9.92
CA PRO A 64 0.38 -26.14 9.03
C PRO A 64 -0.85 -25.27 8.78
N ILE A 65 -1.57 -25.58 7.70
CA ILE A 65 -2.88 -25.00 7.42
C ILE A 65 -3.88 -25.47 8.48
N THR A 66 -4.88 -24.65 8.82
CA THR A 66 -5.97 -25.08 9.70
C THR A 66 -7.13 -25.68 8.94
N ASP A 67 -7.90 -26.53 9.62
CA ASP A 67 -9.13 -27.14 9.10
C ASP A 67 -10.12 -26.09 8.57
N LEU A 68 -10.18 -24.92 9.20
CA LEU A 68 -11.06 -23.84 8.76
C LEU A 68 -10.57 -23.15 7.49
N ALA A 69 -9.26 -22.94 7.34
CA ALA A 69 -8.69 -22.42 6.10
C ALA A 69 -8.86 -23.44 4.95
N LEU A 70 -8.72 -24.74 5.26
CA LEU A 70 -8.99 -25.83 4.32
C LEU A 70 -10.48 -25.91 3.93
N SER A 71 -11.39 -25.76 4.90
CA SER A 71 -12.82 -25.67 4.63
C SER A 71 -13.15 -24.44 3.78
N SER A 72 -12.55 -23.29 4.08
CA SER A 72 -12.72 -22.06 3.27
C SER A 72 -12.27 -22.27 1.84
N LEU A 73 -11.13 -22.94 1.63
CA LEU A 73 -10.63 -23.32 0.30
C LEU A 73 -11.65 -24.13 -0.49
N HIS A 74 -12.37 -25.06 0.15
CA HIS A 74 -13.40 -25.87 -0.50
C HIS A 74 -14.64 -25.06 -0.93
N HIS A 75 -14.99 -24.01 -0.19
CA HIS A 75 -16.14 -23.15 -0.48
C HIS A 75 -15.80 -22.01 -1.46
N MET A 76 -14.53 -21.64 -1.58
CA MET A 76 -14.02 -20.59 -2.48
C MET A 76 -13.83 -21.07 -3.93
N GLN A 77 -14.84 -21.71 -4.52
CA GLN A 77 -14.76 -22.12 -5.93
C GLN A 77 -14.82 -20.91 -6.87
N THR A 78 -15.69 -19.95 -6.58
CA THR A 78 -15.89 -18.73 -7.37
C THR A 78 -15.43 -17.48 -6.64
N ASP A 79 -15.57 -17.47 -5.31
CA ASP A 79 -15.29 -16.29 -4.49
C ASP A 79 -13.79 -16.18 -4.21
N ASN A 80 -13.28 -14.95 -4.19
CA ASN A 80 -11.89 -14.67 -3.86
C ASN A 80 -11.69 -14.34 -2.38
N VAL A 81 -12.76 -14.05 -1.65
CA VAL A 81 -12.71 -13.60 -0.25
C VAL A 81 -13.84 -14.28 0.52
N SER A 82 -13.55 -14.78 1.72
CA SER A 82 -14.59 -15.34 2.59
C SER A 82 -15.47 -14.22 3.12
N LYS A 83 -16.70 -14.56 3.52
CA LYS A 83 -17.40 -13.70 4.48
C LYS A 83 -16.59 -13.61 5.78
N PRO A 84 -16.60 -12.48 6.51
CA PRO A 84 -15.98 -12.41 7.83
C PRO A 84 -16.60 -13.46 8.76
N TYR A 85 -15.77 -14.15 9.52
CA TYR A 85 -16.20 -15.17 10.48
C TYR A 85 -15.44 -15.04 11.79
N PHE A 86 -15.97 -15.65 12.84
CA PHE A 86 -15.32 -15.67 14.16
C PHE A 86 -14.68 -17.03 14.40
N THR A 87 -13.51 -17.02 15.03
CA THR A 87 -12.80 -18.23 15.46
C THR A 87 -12.32 -18.10 16.88
N LYS A 88 -12.00 -19.24 17.48
CA LYS A 88 -11.31 -19.30 18.76
C LYS A 88 -9.94 -19.91 18.52
N ALA A 89 -8.89 -19.12 18.76
CA ALA A 89 -7.54 -19.64 18.71
C ALA A 89 -7.23 -20.48 19.96
N LYS A 90 -6.02 -21.07 20.03
CA LYS A 90 -5.56 -21.78 21.22
C LYS A 90 -5.64 -20.86 22.44
N GLY A 91 -6.21 -21.35 23.54
CA GLY A 91 -6.47 -20.54 24.73
C GLY A 91 -7.82 -19.83 24.76
N ASN A 92 -8.75 -20.18 23.85
CA ASN A 92 -10.11 -19.59 23.75
C ASN A 92 -10.11 -18.09 23.36
N LEU A 93 -8.99 -17.62 22.79
CA LEU A 93 -8.83 -16.26 22.29
C LEU A 93 -9.79 -16.01 21.12
N LEU A 94 -10.69 -15.03 21.26
CA LEU A 94 -11.65 -14.71 20.21
C LEU A 94 -10.99 -13.93 19.08
N MET A 95 -11.09 -14.46 17.86
CA MET A 95 -10.58 -13.82 16.65
C MET A 95 -11.72 -13.54 15.68
N LYS A 96 -11.64 -12.43 14.96
CA LYS A 96 -12.44 -12.17 13.76
C LYS A 96 -11.55 -12.24 12.53
N SER A 97 -11.92 -13.08 11.59
CA SER A 97 -11.05 -13.51 10.51
C SER A 97 -11.70 -13.35 9.14
N VAL A 98 -10.85 -13.14 8.14
CA VAL A 98 -11.19 -13.27 6.72
C VAL A 98 -10.06 -14.02 6.02
N THR A 99 -10.43 -14.86 5.05
CA THR A 99 -9.48 -15.57 4.19
C THR A 99 -9.63 -15.07 2.77
N ILE A 100 -8.51 -14.78 2.11
CA ILE A 100 -8.44 -14.33 0.72
C ILE A 100 -7.69 -15.39 -0.10
N ALA A 101 -8.31 -15.86 -1.17
CA ALA A 101 -7.69 -16.82 -2.09
C ALA A 101 -6.73 -16.10 -3.05
N ILE A 102 -5.49 -16.57 -3.11
CA ILE A 102 -4.49 -16.10 -4.07
C ILE A 102 -4.50 -17.06 -5.25
N ARG A 103 -4.78 -16.54 -6.44
CA ARG A 103 -4.90 -17.33 -7.67
C ARG A 103 -3.81 -16.99 -8.67
N ASN A 104 -3.34 -17.99 -9.40
CA ASN A 104 -2.43 -17.79 -10.51
C ASN A 104 -3.17 -17.42 -11.82
N ARG A 105 -2.44 -17.30 -12.94
CA ARG A 105 -3.02 -16.97 -14.25
C ARG A 105 -4.04 -17.99 -14.76
N GLU A 106 -3.93 -19.26 -14.34
CA GLU A 106 -4.88 -20.32 -14.67
C GLU A 106 -6.12 -20.30 -13.74
N LYS A 107 -6.26 -19.30 -12.88
CA LYS A 107 -7.29 -19.19 -11.82
C LYS A 107 -7.23 -20.30 -10.76
N ARG A 108 -6.14 -21.08 -10.73
CA ARG A 108 -5.85 -22.06 -9.68
C ARG A 108 -5.50 -21.33 -8.39
N ILE A 109 -6.06 -21.77 -7.26
CA ILE A 109 -5.68 -21.26 -5.93
C ILE A 109 -4.32 -21.83 -5.56
N ILE A 110 -3.33 -20.95 -5.40
CA ILE A 110 -1.94 -21.30 -5.05
C ILE A 110 -1.59 -20.90 -3.62
N GLY A 111 -2.36 -20.00 -3.02
CA GLY A 111 -2.15 -19.55 -1.65
C GLY A 111 -3.39 -18.98 -1.00
N LEU A 112 -3.28 -18.72 0.30
CA LEU A 112 -4.30 -18.03 1.08
C LEU A 112 -3.64 -16.91 1.88
N LEU A 113 -4.27 -15.73 1.90
CA LEU A 113 -3.93 -14.66 2.84
C LEU A 113 -5.02 -14.62 3.91
N CYS A 114 -4.66 -15.00 5.13
CA CYS A 114 -5.56 -14.97 6.28
C CYS A 114 -5.28 -13.71 7.10
N ILE A 115 -6.31 -12.90 7.33
CA ILE A 115 -6.24 -11.71 8.18
C ILE A 115 -7.09 -12.00 9.42
N ASN A 116 -6.49 -11.96 10.61
CA ASN A 116 -7.11 -12.35 11.87
C ASN A 116 -6.94 -11.23 12.90
N MET A 117 -8.05 -10.64 13.31
CA MET A 117 -8.10 -9.62 14.35
C MET A 117 -8.33 -10.26 15.72
N ASN A 118 -7.43 -10.03 16.67
CA ASN A 118 -7.61 -10.41 18.07
C ASN A 118 -8.61 -9.48 18.75
N LEU A 119 -9.76 -10.04 19.14
CA LEU A 119 -10.85 -9.28 19.77
C LEU A 119 -10.82 -9.27 21.30
N ASP A 120 -9.96 -10.08 21.90
CA ASP A 120 -9.75 -10.07 23.35
C ASP A 120 -8.71 -9.01 23.77
N ALA A 121 -8.04 -8.40 22.80
CA ALA A 121 -7.17 -7.25 23.03
C ALA A 121 -8.00 -6.06 23.57
N PRO A 122 -7.48 -5.29 24.55
CA PRO A 122 -8.12 -4.07 24.99
C PRO A 122 -8.38 -3.14 23.80
N LEU A 123 -9.63 -2.69 23.65
CA LEU A 123 -10.04 -1.82 22.55
C LEU A 123 -9.18 -0.54 22.46
N SER A 124 -8.70 -0.03 23.60
CA SER A 124 -7.79 1.11 23.66
C SER A 124 -6.47 0.86 22.92
N GLN A 125 -5.91 -0.34 22.99
CA GLN A 125 -4.67 -0.69 22.29
C GLN A 125 -4.90 -0.82 20.78
N VAL A 126 -6.02 -1.41 20.37
CA VAL A 126 -6.43 -1.46 18.96
C VAL A 126 -6.62 -0.05 18.37
N ILE A 127 -7.29 0.83 19.12
CA ILE A 127 -7.53 2.21 18.71
C ILE A 127 -6.22 3.03 18.70
N HIS A 128 -5.28 2.75 19.59
CA HIS A 128 -4.00 3.46 19.65
C HIS A 128 -3.20 3.37 18.34
N ALA A 129 -3.31 2.25 17.61
CA ALA A 129 -2.70 2.11 16.28
C ALA A 129 -3.33 3.05 15.22
N LEU A 130 -4.54 3.55 15.47
CA LEU A 130 -5.32 4.38 14.54
C LEU A 130 -5.34 5.86 14.94
N ILE A 131 -4.75 6.23 16.09
CA ILE A 131 -4.68 7.61 16.58
C ILE A 131 -3.28 8.17 16.31
N PRO A 132 -3.15 9.44 15.84
CA PRO A 132 -1.86 10.11 15.74
C PRO A 132 -1.19 10.23 17.12
N THR A 133 -0.03 9.61 17.31
CA THR A 133 0.70 9.59 18.59
C THR A 133 1.78 10.67 18.68
N GLY A 134 1.84 11.61 17.72
CA GLY A 134 2.80 12.72 17.71
C GLY A 134 4.24 12.32 17.41
N THR A 135 4.52 11.04 17.21
CA THR A 135 5.86 10.49 16.82
C THR A 135 5.98 10.22 15.32
N GLN A 136 4.87 10.38 14.58
CA GLN A 136 4.86 10.30 13.13
C GLN A 136 5.38 11.62 12.55
N PRO A 137 6.19 11.60 11.47
CA PRO A 137 6.58 12.83 10.79
C PRO A 137 5.33 13.66 10.51
N GLU A 138 5.41 14.97 10.75
CA GLU A 138 4.28 15.90 10.74
C GLU A 138 3.25 15.51 9.69
N LEU A 139 1.97 15.43 10.10
CA LEU A 139 0.82 15.15 9.25
C LEU A 139 1.03 15.82 7.90
N SER A 140 1.56 15.05 6.96
CA SER A 140 2.07 15.59 5.72
C SER A 140 0.88 16.17 4.99
N ALA A 141 0.93 17.48 4.74
CA ALA A 141 0.24 18.19 3.67
C ALA A 141 -1.02 17.48 3.14
N ALA A 142 -2.22 17.99 3.48
CA ALA A 142 -3.52 17.46 3.05
C ALA A 142 -3.46 16.63 1.74
N VAL A 143 -3.65 15.31 1.83
CA VAL A 143 -3.56 14.43 0.67
C VAL A 143 -4.55 14.90 -0.40
N ASN A 144 -4.07 15.06 -1.63
CA ASN A 144 -4.88 15.49 -2.76
C ASN A 144 -5.78 14.33 -3.22
N PHE A 145 -7.09 14.45 -3.01
CA PHE A 145 -8.10 13.48 -3.45
C PHE A 145 -8.73 13.92 -4.77
N ALA A 146 -7.92 13.94 -5.83
CA ALA A 146 -8.40 14.29 -7.16
C ALA A 146 -9.26 13.19 -7.77
N ASN A 147 -10.34 13.58 -8.44
CA ASN A 147 -11.24 12.63 -9.12
C ASN A 147 -10.79 12.29 -10.55
N SER A 148 -9.76 12.98 -11.05
CA SER A 148 -9.15 12.73 -12.35
C SER A 148 -7.69 13.17 -12.36
N VAL A 149 -6.94 12.77 -13.38
CA VAL A 149 -5.54 13.18 -13.59
C VAL A 149 -5.42 14.69 -13.81
N GLU A 150 -6.38 15.30 -14.50
CA GLU A 150 -6.43 16.74 -14.77
C GLU A 150 -6.73 17.55 -13.50
N ASP A 151 -7.62 17.03 -12.67
CA ASP A 151 -7.95 17.56 -11.35
C ASP A 151 -6.74 17.44 -10.39
N LEU A 152 -5.97 16.34 -10.48
CA LEU A 152 -4.75 16.12 -9.69
C LEU A 152 -3.71 17.20 -10.01
N VAL A 153 -3.46 17.43 -11.31
CA VAL A 153 -2.50 18.45 -11.76
C VAL A 153 -2.97 19.82 -11.31
N SER A 154 -4.22 20.20 -11.60
CA SER A 154 -4.78 21.52 -11.27
C SER A 154 -4.67 21.83 -9.77
N GLN A 155 -5.15 20.92 -8.91
CA GLN A 155 -5.09 21.11 -7.45
C GLN A 155 -3.65 21.13 -6.92
N THR A 156 -2.75 20.31 -7.47
CA THR A 156 -1.34 20.30 -7.02
C THR A 156 -0.63 21.59 -7.41
N VAL A 157 -0.94 22.13 -8.60
CA VAL A 157 -0.43 23.44 -9.04
C VAL A 157 -0.92 24.54 -8.11
N GLU A 158 -2.22 24.58 -7.82
CA GLU A 158 -2.82 25.61 -6.96
C GLU A 158 -2.25 25.60 -5.55
N ARG A 159 -2.16 24.41 -4.95
CA ARG A 159 -1.54 24.25 -3.63
C ARG A 159 -0.08 24.71 -3.62
N THR A 160 0.69 24.34 -4.64
CA THR A 160 2.12 24.71 -4.71
C THR A 160 2.28 26.23 -4.89
N ILE A 161 1.37 26.86 -5.64
CA ILE A 161 1.29 28.33 -5.76
C ILE A 161 0.99 28.96 -4.40
N GLU A 162 0.02 28.43 -3.64
CA GLU A 162 -0.33 28.94 -2.31
C GLU A 162 0.82 28.79 -1.31
N GLU A 163 1.44 27.61 -1.24
CA GLU A 163 2.59 27.31 -0.37
C GLU A 163 3.74 28.30 -0.61
N ILE A 164 4.12 28.52 -1.87
CA ILE A 164 5.25 29.40 -2.21
C ILE A 164 4.88 30.88 -2.12
N ASN A 165 3.61 31.25 -2.33
CA ASN A 165 3.18 32.62 -2.13
C ASN A 165 3.11 33.02 -0.65
N ALA A 166 2.77 32.08 0.22
CA ALA A 166 2.75 32.26 1.67
C ALA A 166 4.15 32.32 2.28
N ASP A 167 5.17 31.74 1.61
CA ASP A 167 6.56 31.80 2.05
C ASP A 167 7.18 33.19 1.77
N GLY A 168 7.28 34.00 2.82
CA GLY A 168 7.89 35.33 2.78
C GLY A 168 9.40 35.35 2.55
N SER A 169 10.08 34.20 2.60
CA SER A 169 11.51 34.10 2.26
C SER A 169 11.77 34.07 0.76
N VAL A 170 10.74 33.77 -0.04
CA VAL A 170 10.84 33.65 -1.49
C VAL A 170 10.68 35.01 -2.15
N ALA A 171 11.72 35.45 -2.87
CA ALA A 171 11.67 36.69 -3.63
C ALA A 171 10.61 36.59 -4.75
N ASN A 172 9.82 37.66 -4.96
CA ASN A 172 8.72 37.66 -5.94
C ASN A 172 9.17 37.29 -7.36
N ASN A 173 10.37 37.67 -7.78
CA ASN A 173 10.94 37.33 -9.09
C ASN A 173 11.36 35.85 -9.22
N SER A 174 11.48 35.13 -8.10
CA SER A 174 11.89 33.72 -8.04
C SER A 174 10.72 32.76 -7.84
N LYS A 175 9.53 33.26 -7.48
CA LYS A 175 8.33 32.45 -7.19
C LYS A 175 7.98 31.48 -8.32
N ASN A 176 7.91 31.96 -9.57
CA ASN A 176 7.58 31.09 -10.71
C ASN A 176 8.62 29.99 -10.93
N LYS A 177 9.91 30.27 -10.73
CA LYS A 177 10.97 29.26 -10.80
C LYS A 177 10.81 28.22 -9.69
N GLN A 178 10.55 28.67 -8.47
CA GLN A 178 10.39 27.78 -7.32
C GLN A 178 9.13 26.93 -7.40
N ILE A 179 8.02 27.46 -7.94
CA ILE A 179 6.79 26.70 -8.20
C ILE A 179 7.07 25.59 -9.21
N VAL A 180 7.70 25.92 -10.35
CA VAL A 180 8.05 24.91 -11.34
C VAL A 180 9.04 23.87 -10.78
N THR A 181 9.97 24.28 -9.91
CA THR A 181 10.90 23.37 -9.26
C THR A 181 10.19 22.39 -8.33
N SER A 182 9.33 22.90 -7.44
CA SER A 182 8.55 22.05 -6.53
C SER A 182 7.61 21.11 -7.29
N LEU A 183 6.99 21.56 -8.38
CA LEU A 183 6.16 20.70 -9.24
C LEU A 183 6.98 19.61 -9.96
N PHE A 184 8.23 19.91 -10.31
CA PHE A 184 9.14 18.94 -10.91
C PHE A 184 9.54 17.85 -9.92
N GLU A 185 9.90 18.22 -8.68
CA GLU A 185 10.20 17.28 -7.60
C GLU A 185 8.99 16.41 -7.24
N LYS A 186 7.77 16.96 -7.33
CA LYS A 186 6.51 16.23 -7.15
C LYS A 186 6.14 15.32 -8.34
N GLY A 187 6.93 15.26 -9.40
CA GLY A 187 6.71 14.41 -10.57
C GLY A 187 5.54 14.83 -11.47
N ILE A 188 5.03 16.06 -11.32
CA ILE A 188 3.83 16.52 -12.05
C ILE A 188 4.04 16.56 -13.56
N PHE A 189 5.27 16.76 -14.03
CA PHE A 189 5.57 16.84 -15.46
C PHE A 189 5.69 15.49 -16.17
N ASP A 190 5.63 14.37 -15.45
CA ASP A 190 5.49 13.03 -16.06
C ASP A 190 4.05 12.79 -16.55
N ILE A 191 3.10 13.61 -16.10
CA ILE A 191 1.71 13.58 -16.51
C ILE A 191 1.57 14.32 -17.86
N LYS A 192 0.86 13.67 -18.79
CA LYS A 192 0.57 14.25 -20.11
C LYS A 192 -0.20 15.57 -19.95
N ASP A 193 0.18 16.57 -20.75
CA ASP A 193 -0.43 17.91 -20.80
C ASP A 193 -0.26 18.78 -19.53
N ALA A 194 0.42 18.30 -18.49
CA ALA A 194 0.70 19.08 -17.27
C ALA A 194 1.47 20.37 -17.54
N ILE A 195 2.39 20.37 -18.51
CA ILE A 195 3.14 21.56 -18.92
C ILE A 195 2.20 22.67 -19.44
N HIS A 196 1.13 22.30 -20.14
CA HIS A 196 0.15 23.26 -20.64
C HIS A 196 -0.60 23.91 -19.47
N GLN A 197 -1.13 23.08 -18.56
CA GLN A 197 -1.90 23.55 -17.41
C GLN A 197 -1.06 24.44 -16.48
N VAL A 198 0.21 24.08 -16.23
CA VAL A 198 1.13 24.88 -15.42
C VAL A 198 1.43 26.23 -16.08
N ALA A 199 1.69 26.24 -17.39
CA ALA A 199 1.97 27.47 -18.13
C ALA A 199 0.79 28.45 -18.10
N GLU A 200 -0.42 27.93 -18.31
CA GLU A 200 -1.67 28.69 -18.26
C GLU A 200 -1.94 29.23 -16.84
N ARG A 201 -1.79 28.39 -15.82
CA ARG A 201 -2.11 28.75 -14.44
C ARG A 201 -1.13 29.76 -13.81
N LEU A 202 0.13 29.75 -14.25
CA LEU A 202 1.18 30.68 -13.83
C LEU A 202 1.29 31.93 -14.73
N ASP A 203 0.49 32.02 -15.80
CA ASP A 203 0.55 33.07 -16.81
C ASP A 203 1.97 33.24 -17.40
N ILE A 204 2.61 32.13 -17.77
CA ILE A 204 3.93 32.09 -18.41
C ILE A 204 3.93 31.26 -19.68
N SER A 205 4.94 31.45 -20.54
CA SER A 205 5.07 30.64 -21.75
C SER A 205 5.48 29.20 -21.41
N ARG A 206 5.01 28.23 -22.22
CA ARG A 206 5.50 26.84 -22.17
C ARG A 206 7.03 26.76 -22.28
N HIS A 207 7.63 27.64 -23.09
CA HIS A 207 9.08 27.73 -23.21
C HIS A 207 9.76 28.10 -21.88
N THR A 208 9.15 28.99 -21.10
CA THR A 208 9.64 29.36 -19.76
C THR A 208 9.59 28.16 -18.80
N VAL A 209 8.52 27.36 -18.83
CA VAL A 209 8.42 26.12 -18.04
C VAL A 209 9.53 25.14 -18.43
N TYR A 210 9.72 24.88 -19.73
CA TYR A 210 10.81 24.03 -20.22
C TYR A 210 12.20 24.55 -19.82
N LEU A 211 12.41 25.87 -19.85
CA LEU A 211 13.66 26.50 -19.45
C LEU A 211 13.98 26.23 -17.98
N TYR A 212 13.00 26.36 -17.08
CA TYR A 212 13.19 26.04 -15.67
C TYR A 212 13.44 24.55 -15.45
N ILE A 213 12.67 23.66 -16.07
CA ILE A 213 12.89 22.20 -16.00
C ILE A 213 14.31 21.84 -16.45
N ARG A 214 14.79 22.45 -17.53
CA ARG A 214 16.14 22.21 -18.04
C ARG A 214 17.22 22.68 -17.06
N GLN A 215 17.06 23.86 -16.47
CA GLN A 215 17.99 24.38 -15.46
C GLN A 215 18.10 23.42 -14.27
N ILE A 216 16.96 22.92 -13.78
CA ILE A 216 16.93 21.95 -12.67
C ILE A 216 17.72 20.69 -13.03
N LYS A 217 17.49 20.11 -14.23
CA LYS A 217 18.22 18.91 -14.67
C LYS A 217 19.73 19.13 -14.85
N GLN A 218 20.15 20.36 -15.15
CA GLN A 218 21.56 20.72 -15.25
C GLN A 218 22.21 20.88 -13.88
N ASP A 219 21.47 21.41 -12.90
CA ASP A 219 21.93 21.53 -11.52
C ASP A 219 22.00 20.17 -10.79
N ASP A 220 21.14 19.21 -11.18
CA ASP A 220 21.08 17.84 -10.60
C ASP A 220 22.10 16.85 -11.24
N SER A 221 22.82 17.31 -12.27
CA SER A 221 23.93 16.55 -12.86
C SER A 221 25.21 16.97 -12.13
N PRO A 222 25.85 16.10 -11.31
CA PRO A 222 27.16 16.43 -10.78
C PRO A 222 28.10 16.65 -11.97
N GLU A 223 28.83 17.77 -11.97
CA GLU A 223 29.99 17.91 -12.84
C GLU A 223 30.86 16.65 -12.67
N VAL A 224 31.18 16.05 -13.83
CA VAL A 224 31.88 14.77 -14.04
C VAL A 224 33.13 14.61 -13.17
#